data_AF-A0A4Q5QSH3-F1
#
_entry.id   AF-A0A4Q5QSH3-F1
#
_cell.length_a   1.000
_cell.length_b   1.000
_cell.length_c   1.000
_cell.angle_alpha   90.00
_cell.angle_beta   90.00
_cell.angle_gamma   90.00
#
_symmetry.space_group_name_H-M   'P 1'
#
loop_
_entity.id
_entity.type
_entity.pdbx_description
1 polymer ?
#
loop_
_entity_poly.entity_id
_entity_poly.type
_entity_poly.pdbx_seq_one_letter_code
_entity_poly.pdbx_strand_id
1 'polypeptide(L)'
;MKQLAGYILQSSRELNKAAFFLIAVLTGFFVYLNYHYHIEVSLLRMHHPLTRFIGFLLLYLLMFGGSYLVLIQLKHPVRITPFFLGLILLASALFAWRMSSRLITSPLTAFLSAPWNRYWALILNPPVKCLVILFIIFLVKKQGAYPDKIDGLQKKNISF
;
A
#
# COMPACT_ATOMS: atom_id res chain seq x y z
N MET A 1 -24.33 2.99 14.43
CA MET A 1 -23.58 4.24 14.12
C MET A 1 -22.87 4.87 15.32
N LYS A 2 -23.46 4.94 16.52
CA LYS A 2 -22.82 5.51 17.74
C LYS A 2 -21.49 4.83 18.12
N GLN A 3 -21.37 3.52 17.92
CA GLN A 3 -20.13 2.76 18.20
C GLN A 3 -18.98 3.09 17.24
N LEU A 4 -19.27 3.26 15.94
CA LEU A 4 -18.27 3.70 14.95
C LEU A 4 -17.79 5.12 15.23
N ALA A 5 -18.72 6.03 15.53
CA ALA A 5 -18.38 7.40 15.89
C ALA A 5 -17.53 7.46 17.17
N GLY A 6 -17.88 6.66 18.19
CA GLY A 6 -17.09 6.54 19.42
C GLY A 6 -15.68 6.00 19.18
N TYR A 7 -15.53 5.00 18.30
CA TYR A 7 -14.23 4.44 17.92
C TYR A 7 -13.35 5.49 17.22
N ILE A 8 -13.90 6.21 16.23
CA ILE A 8 -13.18 7.28 15.52
C ILE A 8 -12.76 8.39 16.49
N LEU A 9 -13.67 8.79 17.40
CA LEU A 9 -13.38 9.83 18.39
C LEU A 9 -12.28 9.40 19.36
N GLN A 10 -12.29 8.14 19.79
CA GLN A 10 -11.27 7.58 20.66
C GLN A 10 -9.91 7.48 19.94
N SER A 11 -9.88 6.95 18.72
CA SER A 11 -8.66 6.90 17.91
C SER A 11 -8.09 8.31 17.63
N SER A 12 -8.94 9.31 17.42
CA SER A 12 -8.51 10.70 17.23
C SER A 12 -7.92 11.31 18.51
N ARG A 13 -8.39 10.92 19.69
CA ARG A 13 -7.83 11.37 20.98
C ARG A 13 -6.49 10.71 21.30
N GLU A 14 -6.31 9.45 20.94
CA GLU A 14 -5.08 8.69 21.14
C GLU A 14 -4.01 8.99 20.07
N LEU A 15 -4.38 9.71 19.00
CA LEU A 15 -3.48 10.07 17.91
C LEU A 15 -2.43 11.10 18.35
N ASN A 16 -1.15 10.78 18.13
CA ASN A 16 -0.09 11.77 18.27
C ASN A 16 -0.20 12.83 17.16
N LYS A 17 -0.77 13.99 17.51
CA LYS A 17 -1.04 15.10 16.59
C LYS A 17 0.23 15.62 15.89
N ALA A 18 1.36 15.62 16.59
CA ALA A 18 2.63 16.07 16.01
C ALA A 18 3.14 15.09 14.94
N ALA A 19 3.06 13.78 15.23
CA ALA A 19 3.41 12.75 14.26
C ALA A 19 2.50 12.81 13.03
N PHE A 20 1.18 12.91 13.24
CA PHE A 20 0.23 13.04 12.16
C PHE A 20 0.51 14.27 11.28
N PHE A 21 0.74 15.43 11.90
CA PHE A 21 1.03 16.66 11.17
C PHE A 21 2.33 16.54 10.35
N LEU A 22 3.42 16.04 10.94
CA LEU A 22 4.69 15.87 10.23
C LEU A 22 4.60 14.86 9.09
N ILE A 23 3.90 13.74 9.28
CA ILE A 23 3.66 12.75 8.22
C ILE A 23 2.78 13.37 7.11
N ALA A 24 1.78 14.16 7.46
CA ALA A 24 0.94 14.86 6.50
C ALA A 24 1.74 15.89 5.68
N VAL A 25 2.62 16.67 6.32
CA VAL A 25 3.52 17.61 5.65
C VAL A 25 4.49 16.86 4.74
N LEU A 26 5.10 15.78 5.22
CA LEU A 26 6.01 14.94 4.43
C LEU A 26 5.30 14.37 3.20
N THR A 27 4.10 13.83 3.39
CA THR A 27 3.27 13.28 2.30
C THR A 27 2.89 14.38 1.31
N GLY A 28 2.44 15.54 1.81
CA GLY A 28 2.12 16.69 0.98
C GLY A 28 3.31 17.17 0.17
N PHE A 29 4.51 17.16 0.75
CA PHE A 29 5.75 17.47 0.05
C PHE A 29 6.05 16.46 -1.06
N PHE A 30 5.90 15.15 -0.82
CA PHE A 30 6.05 14.14 -1.88
C PHE A 30 5.02 14.29 -3.00
N VAL A 31 3.77 14.60 -2.65
CA VAL A 31 2.72 14.86 -3.63
C VAL A 31 3.09 16.09 -4.46
N TYR A 32 3.49 17.19 -3.82
CA TYR A 32 3.96 18.39 -4.51
C TYR A 32 5.12 18.09 -5.47
N LEU A 33 6.15 17.38 -5.01
CA LEU A 33 7.28 16.98 -5.84
C LEU A 33 6.84 16.12 -7.03
N ASN A 34 5.92 15.17 -6.80
CA ASN A 34 5.40 14.32 -7.86
C ASN A 34 4.67 15.15 -8.94
N TYR A 35 3.84 16.11 -8.53
CA TYR A 35 3.11 16.98 -9.45
C TYR A 35 4.01 17.99 -10.17
N HIS A 36 4.96 18.59 -9.46
CA HIS A 36 5.85 19.61 -10.00
C HIS A 36 6.89 19.03 -10.97
N TYR A 37 7.51 17.90 -10.61
CA TYR A 37 8.55 17.25 -11.42
C TYR A 37 8.02 16.10 -12.30
N HIS A 38 6.71 15.82 -12.26
CA HIS A 38 6.09 14.72 -13.01
C HIS A 38 6.81 13.37 -12.82
N ILE A 39 7.23 13.07 -11.58
CA ILE A 39 8.08 11.91 -11.28
C ILE A 39 7.40 10.60 -11.69
N GLU A 40 6.13 10.42 -11.30
CA GLU A 40 5.34 9.25 -11.65
C GLU A 40 5.16 9.09 -13.17
N VAL A 41 4.87 10.18 -13.88
CA VAL A 41 4.72 10.15 -15.34
C VAL A 41 6.05 9.76 -16.01
N SER A 42 7.16 10.28 -15.50
CA SER A 42 8.50 9.96 -16.00
C SER A 42 8.84 8.48 -15.79
N LEU A 43 8.53 7.94 -14.60
CA LEU A 43 8.68 6.52 -14.28
C LEU A 43 7.79 5.62 -15.16
N LEU A 44 6.54 6.04 -15.42
CA LEU A 44 5.62 5.28 -16.27
C LEU A 44 6.07 5.22 -17.74
N ARG A 45 6.75 6.27 -18.23
CA ARG A 45 7.29 6.34 -19.61
C ARG A 45 8.52 5.45 -19.83
N MET A 46 9.20 5.03 -18.75
CA MET A 46 10.34 4.11 -18.86
C MET A 46 9.91 2.80 -19.53
N HIS A 47 10.61 2.42 -20.60
CA HIS A 47 10.31 1.21 -21.36
C HIS A 47 10.67 -0.06 -20.59
N HIS A 48 11.80 -0.06 -19.86
CA HIS A 48 12.28 -1.27 -19.20
C HIS A 48 11.49 -1.53 -17.89
N PRO A 49 10.76 -2.66 -17.79
CA PRO A 49 9.82 -2.91 -16.71
C PRO A 49 10.48 -2.99 -15.33
N LEU A 50 11.70 -3.52 -15.27
CA LEU A 50 12.46 -3.63 -14.03
C LEU A 50 12.90 -2.26 -13.50
N THR A 51 13.33 -1.36 -14.40
CA THR A 51 13.77 0.00 -14.00
C THR A 51 12.59 0.80 -13.46
N ARG A 52 11.43 0.70 -14.12
CA ARG A 52 10.17 1.27 -13.65
C ARG A 52 9.79 0.73 -12.27
N PHE A 53 9.88 -0.60 -12.07
CA PHE A 53 9.58 -1.20 -10.78
C PHE A 53 10.52 -0.71 -9.68
N ILE A 54 11.83 -0.69 -9.92
CA ILE A 54 12.83 -0.21 -8.96
C ILE A 54 12.59 1.27 -8.62
N GLY A 55 12.30 2.11 -9.62
CA GLY A 55 12.00 3.52 -9.40
C GLY A 55 10.79 3.74 -8.51
N PHE A 56 9.68 3.02 -8.76
CA PHE A 56 8.53 3.08 -7.87
C PHE A 56 8.81 2.47 -6.49
N LEU A 57 9.59 1.39 -6.41
CA LEU A 57 9.97 0.77 -5.14
C LEU A 57 10.70 1.76 -4.25
N LEU A 58 11.70 2.47 -4.80
CA LEU A 58 12.45 3.49 -4.07
C LEU A 58 11.54 4.64 -3.62
N LEU A 59 10.65 5.11 -4.50
CA LEU A 59 9.72 6.20 -4.18
C LEU A 59 8.79 5.82 -3.02
N TYR A 60 8.16 4.64 -3.08
CA TYR A 60 7.28 4.18 -2.01
C TYR A 60 8.05 3.81 -0.74
N LEU A 61 9.25 3.23 -0.86
CA LEU A 61 10.11 2.94 0.28
C LEU A 61 10.47 4.22 1.03
N LEU A 62 10.75 5.30 0.30
CA LEU A 62 11.08 6.59 0.90
C LEU A 62 9.85 7.23 1.55
N MET A 63 8.67 7.09 0.95
CA MET A 63 7.41 7.56 1.55
C MET A 63 7.03 6.79 2.83
N PHE A 64 7.00 5.46 2.78
CA PHE A 64 6.66 4.62 3.94
C PHE A 64 7.76 4.67 5.00
N GLY A 65 9.01 4.51 4.60
CA GLY A 65 10.18 4.60 5.46
C GLY A 65 10.32 5.97 6.11
N GLY A 66 10.15 7.04 5.36
CA GLY A 66 10.17 8.42 5.87
C GLY A 66 9.08 8.66 6.93
N SER A 67 7.87 8.14 6.72
CA SER A 67 6.79 8.23 7.70
C SER A 67 7.15 7.51 9.02
N TYR A 68 7.83 6.37 8.94
CA TYR A 68 8.31 5.66 10.14
C TYR A 68 9.53 6.34 10.79
N LEU A 69 10.42 6.96 10.01
CA LEU A 69 11.51 7.77 10.55
C LEU A 69 10.98 8.93 11.40
N VAL A 70 9.91 9.60 10.96
CA VAL A 70 9.22 10.63 11.75
C VAL A 70 8.73 10.07 13.10
N LEU A 71 8.13 8.88 13.09
CA LEU A 71 7.66 8.23 14.33
C LEU A 71 8.81 7.89 15.29
N ILE A 72 9.94 7.41 14.75
CA ILE A 72 11.14 7.11 15.53
C ILE A 72 11.74 8.38 16.14
N GLN A 73 11.84 9.46 15.36
CA GLN A 73 12.35 10.75 15.82
C GLN A 73 11.50 11.36 16.93
N LEU A 74 10.18 11.17 16.87
CA LEU A 74 9.24 11.60 17.91
C LEU A 74 9.19 10.66 19.11
N LYS A 75 10.11 9.69 19.20
CA LYS A 75 10.22 8.69 20.27
C LYS A 75 8.92 7.92 20.50
N HIS A 76 8.11 7.74 19.44
CA HIS A 76 6.92 6.93 19.53
C HIS A 76 7.34 5.47 19.72
N PRO A 77 6.69 4.69 20.61
CA PRO A 77 7.02 3.28 20.78
C PRO A 77 6.66 2.50 19.50
N VAL A 78 7.66 2.28 18.65
CA VAL A 78 7.56 1.44 17.45
C VAL A 78 8.50 0.27 17.65
N ARG A 79 7.95 -0.94 17.68
CA ARG A 79 8.75 -2.15 17.81
C ARG A 79 9.35 -2.51 16.45
N ILE A 80 10.60 -2.10 16.22
CA ILE A 80 11.33 -2.43 14.99
C ILE A 80 11.78 -3.89 15.09
N THR A 81 11.02 -4.79 14.44
CA THR A 81 11.39 -6.19 14.27
C THR A 81 11.80 -6.45 12.82
N PRO A 82 12.58 -7.51 12.53
CA PRO A 82 12.89 -7.90 11.15
C PRO A 82 11.63 -8.14 10.31
N PHE A 83 10.59 -8.71 10.94
CA PHE A 83 9.28 -8.87 10.31
C PHE A 83 8.66 -7.53 9.93
N PHE A 84 8.68 -6.54 10.83
CA PHE A 84 8.18 -5.19 10.57
C PHE A 84 8.93 -4.49 9.42
N LEU A 85 10.26 -4.60 9.36
CA LEU A 85 11.05 -4.08 8.24
C LEU A 85 10.69 -4.80 6.93
N GLY A 86 10.49 -6.12 6.99
CA GLY A 86 9.97 -6.92 5.88
C GLY A 86 8.60 -6.43 5.40
N LEU A 87 7.70 -6.04 6.32
CA LEU A 87 6.40 -5.46 5.94
C LEU A 87 6.53 -4.10 5.25
N ILE A 88 7.44 -3.22 5.70
CA ILE A 88 7.68 -1.93 5.03
C ILE A 88 8.16 -2.17 3.59
N LEU A 89 9.11 -3.08 3.41
CA LEU A 89 9.63 -3.45 2.09
C LEU A 89 8.53 -4.09 1.23
N LEU A 90 7.75 -5.01 1.79
CA LEU A 90 6.66 -5.69 1.10
C LEU A 90 5.56 -4.71 0.69
N ALA A 91 5.16 -3.79 1.57
CA ALA A 91 4.19 -2.74 1.25
C ALA A 91 4.69 -1.87 0.10
N SER A 92 5.94 -1.41 0.17
CA SER A 92 6.56 -0.62 -0.88
C SER A 92 6.60 -1.38 -2.21
N ALA A 93 6.95 -2.67 -2.17
CA ALA A 93 6.97 -3.54 -3.33
C ALA A 93 5.58 -3.79 -3.94
N LEU A 94 4.55 -3.95 -3.11
CA LEU A 94 3.16 -4.09 -3.54
C LEU A 94 2.66 -2.85 -4.28
N PHE A 95 2.92 -1.66 -3.73
CA PHE A 95 2.56 -0.40 -4.39
C PHE A 95 3.35 -0.18 -5.68
N ALA A 96 4.65 -0.48 -5.68
CA ALA A 96 5.48 -0.41 -6.88
C ALA A 96 5.01 -1.36 -7.98
N TRP A 97 4.67 -2.59 -7.60
CA TRP A 97 4.11 -3.58 -8.51
C TRP A 97 2.76 -3.11 -9.07
N ARG A 98 1.86 -2.60 -8.22
CA ARG A 98 0.56 -2.07 -8.68
C ARG A 98 0.74 -1.02 -9.78
N MET A 99 1.71 -0.12 -9.65
CA MET A 99 2.01 0.91 -10.64
C MET A 99 2.73 0.37 -11.89
N SER A 100 3.60 -0.63 -11.75
CA SER A 100 4.38 -1.19 -12.87
C SER A 100 3.67 -2.29 -13.68
N SER A 101 2.58 -2.86 -13.16
CA SER A 101 1.95 -4.13 -13.58
C SER A 101 1.09 -4.11 -14.85
N ARG A 102 1.39 -3.30 -15.87
CA ARG A 102 0.87 -3.63 -17.22
C ARG A 102 1.31 -5.01 -17.74
N LEU A 103 2.21 -5.69 -17.01
CA LEU A 103 2.94 -6.89 -17.38
C LEU A 103 2.19 -8.22 -17.21
N ILE A 104 1.13 -8.32 -16.41
CA ILE A 104 0.52 -9.63 -16.08
C ILE A 104 -0.65 -9.97 -17.00
N THR A 105 -1.48 -8.98 -17.35
CA THR A 105 -2.64 -9.25 -18.21
C THR A 105 -2.28 -9.35 -19.68
N SER A 106 -1.18 -8.73 -20.12
CA SER A 106 -0.70 -8.80 -21.49
C SER A 106 -0.33 -10.24 -21.93
N PRO A 107 0.47 -11.02 -21.18
CA PRO A 107 0.73 -12.42 -21.52
C PRO A 107 -0.50 -13.31 -21.33
N LEU A 108 -1.35 -13.03 -20.33
CA LEU A 108 -2.57 -13.80 -20.08
C LEU A 108 -3.60 -13.70 -21.21
N THR A 109 -3.55 -12.64 -22.02
CA THR A 109 -4.49 -12.41 -23.13
C THR A 109 -3.80 -12.47 -24.49
N ALA A 110 -2.51 -12.83 -24.51
CA ALA A 110 -1.71 -12.90 -25.74
C ALA A 110 -2.21 -13.94 -26.74
N PHE A 111 -2.98 -14.94 -26.28
CA PHE A 111 -3.59 -15.96 -27.13
C PHE A 111 -4.81 -15.45 -27.91
N LEU A 112 -5.35 -14.28 -27.56
CA LEU A 112 -6.49 -13.68 -28.25
C LEU A 112 -6.00 -12.80 -29.42
N SER A 113 -6.74 -12.81 -30.52
CA SER A 113 -6.52 -11.87 -31.62
C SER A 113 -6.87 -10.43 -31.22
N ALA A 114 -6.24 -9.45 -31.87
CA ALA A 114 -6.65 -8.06 -31.73
C ALA A 114 -8.05 -7.86 -32.33
N PRO A 115 -8.96 -7.08 -31.71
CA PRO A 115 -8.78 -6.23 -30.52
C PRO A 115 -9.11 -6.90 -29.18
N TRP A 116 -9.55 -8.16 -29.19
CA TRP A 116 -10.03 -8.85 -27.99
C TRP A 116 -8.96 -9.01 -26.91
N ASN A 117 -7.70 -9.17 -27.29
CA ASN A 117 -6.59 -9.19 -26.32
C ASN A 117 -6.54 -7.93 -25.45
N ARG A 118 -6.60 -6.73 -26.06
CA ARG A 118 -6.53 -5.43 -25.36
C ARG A 118 -7.75 -5.22 -24.48
N TYR A 119 -8.93 -5.59 -24.98
CA TYR A 119 -10.18 -5.49 -24.24
C TYR A 119 -10.15 -6.34 -22.97
N TRP A 120 -9.84 -7.63 -23.09
CA TRP A 120 -9.75 -8.53 -21.95
C TRP A 120 -8.60 -8.17 -21.02
N ALA A 121 -7.47 -7.66 -21.55
CA ALA A 121 -6.36 -7.20 -20.73
C ALA A 121 -6.74 -6.01 -19.85
N LEU A 122 -7.65 -5.14 -20.31
CA LEU A 122 -8.17 -4.01 -19.54
C LEU A 122 -9.12 -4.49 -18.44
N ILE A 123 -10.04 -5.40 -18.77
CA ILE A 123 -11.07 -5.91 -17.84
C ILE A 123 -10.47 -6.78 -16.75
N LEU A 124 -9.52 -7.66 -17.08
CA LEU A 124 -8.91 -8.58 -16.12
C LEU A 124 -7.86 -7.90 -15.23
N ASN A 125 -7.38 -6.70 -15.57
CA ASN A 125 -6.29 -6.07 -14.81
C ASN A 125 -6.69 -5.74 -13.37
N PRO A 126 -7.80 -5.02 -13.12
CA PRO A 126 -8.23 -4.72 -11.76
C PRO A 126 -8.48 -5.96 -10.89
N PRO A 127 -9.26 -6.99 -11.33
CA PRO A 127 -9.55 -8.15 -10.49
C PRO A 127 -8.29 -8.98 -10.20
N VAL A 128 -7.40 -9.17 -11.18
CA VAL A 128 -6.13 -9.90 -10.95
C VAL A 128 -5.26 -9.18 -9.92
N LYS A 129 -5.09 -7.85 -10.03
CA LYS A 129 -4.34 -7.08 -9.03
C LYS A 129 -4.97 -7.19 -7.64
N CYS A 130 -6.30 -7.16 -7.56
CA CYS A 130 -7.01 -7.31 -6.30
C CYS A 130 -6.75 -8.68 -5.66
N LEU A 131 -6.90 -9.76 -6.43
CA LEU A 131 -6.64 -11.14 -5.97
C LEU A 131 -5.21 -11.32 -5.47
N VAL A 132 -4.24 -10.78 -6.19
CA VAL A 132 -2.82 -10.80 -5.79
C VAL A 132 -2.62 -10.10 -4.44
N ILE A 133 -3.16 -8.88 -4.29
CA ILE A 133 -3.02 -8.12 -3.03
C ILE A 133 -3.69 -8.87 -1.88
N LEU A 134 -4.91 -9.37 -2.08
CA LEU A 134 -5.63 -10.15 -1.07
C LEU A 134 -4.87 -11.43 -0.68
N PHE A 135 -4.28 -12.12 -1.65
CA PHE A 135 -3.47 -13.31 -1.40
C PHE A 135 -2.23 -12.99 -0.56
N ILE A 136 -1.55 -11.88 -0.85
CA ILE A 136 -0.38 -11.46 -0.07
C ILE A 136 -0.78 -11.03 1.34
N ILE A 137 -1.88 -10.29 1.50
CA ILE A 137 -2.44 -9.93 2.81
C ILE A 137 -2.78 -11.21 3.59
N PHE A 138 -3.39 -12.21 2.95
CA PHE A 138 -3.69 -13.50 3.57
C PHE A 138 -2.43 -14.22 4.04
N LEU A 139 -1.37 -14.26 3.23
CA LEU A 139 -0.09 -14.85 3.64
C LEU A 139 0.54 -14.10 4.82
N VAL A 140 0.54 -12.78 4.79
CA VAL A 140 1.04 -11.95 5.91
C VAL A 140 0.22 -12.18 7.17
N LYS A 141 -1.12 -12.31 7.07
CA LYS A 141 -2.00 -12.64 8.19
C LYS A 141 -1.72 -14.03 8.76
N LYS A 142 -1.40 -15.00 7.90
CA LYS A 142 -1.04 -16.37 8.33
C LYS A 142 0.32 -16.42 9.02
N GLN A 143 1.29 -15.64 8.56
CA GLN A 143 2.68 -15.65 9.07
C GLN A 143 2.89 -14.74 10.28
N GLY A 144 2.29 -13.55 10.26
CA GLY A 144 2.25 -12.71 11.44
C GLY A 144 1.26 -13.33 12.41
N ALA A 145 1.71 -13.70 13.60
CA ALA A 145 0.85 -14.08 14.72
C ALA A 145 0.05 -12.87 15.24
N TYR A 146 -0.64 -12.18 14.34
CA TYR A 146 -1.63 -11.19 14.68
C TYR A 146 -2.74 -11.92 15.44
N PRO A 147 -3.20 -11.40 16.58
CA PRO A 147 -4.41 -11.94 17.19
C PRO A 147 -5.50 -11.92 16.11
N ASP A 148 -6.27 -13.02 15.98
CA ASP A 148 -7.28 -13.31 14.94
C ASP A 148 -8.34 -12.19 14.69
N LYS A 149 -8.26 -11.09 15.43
CA LYS A 149 -9.21 -9.98 15.53
C LYS A 149 -8.67 -8.68 14.91
N ILE A 150 -8.12 -8.73 13.69
CA ILE A 150 -7.86 -7.51 12.90
C ILE A 150 -9.16 -6.99 12.24
N ASP A 151 -10.20 -7.82 12.20
CA ASP A 151 -11.39 -7.59 11.37
C ASP A 151 -12.39 -6.57 11.99
N GLY A 152 -12.05 -5.93 13.12
CA GLY A 152 -12.90 -4.90 13.78
C GLY A 152 -14.25 -5.41 14.33
N LEU A 153 -14.64 -6.65 14.02
CA LEU A 153 -15.88 -7.27 14.44
C LEU A 153 -15.67 -7.97 15.79
N GLN A 154 -15.87 -7.22 16.87
CA GLN A 154 -16.05 -7.84 18.18
C GLN A 154 -17.35 -8.67 18.18
N LYS A 155 -17.23 -10.00 18.12
CA LYS A 155 -18.32 -10.95 18.40
C LYS A 155 -18.96 -10.77 19.80
N LYS A 156 -18.42 -9.89 20.65
CA LYS A 156 -18.88 -9.67 22.03
C LYS A 156 -20.25 -8.95 22.12
N ASN A 157 -20.76 -8.39 21.02
CA ASN A 157 -22.03 -7.65 20.99
C ASN A 157 -23.13 -8.30 20.13
N ILE A 158 -22.97 -9.54 19.70
CA ILE A 158 -24.07 -10.30 19.08
C ILE A 158 -24.59 -11.26 20.15
N SER A 159 -25.38 -10.73 21.07
CA SER A 159 -26.31 -11.54 21.86
C SER A 159 -27.45 -11.95 20.91
N PHE A 160 -27.56 -13.24 20.63
CA PHE A 160 -28.83 -13.82 20.20
C PHE A 160 -29.77 -13.88 21.39
#